data_AF-A0A3P7P3I3-F1
#
_entry.id   AF-A0A3P7P3I3-F1
#
_cell.length_a   1.000
_cell.length_b   1.000
_cell.length_c   1.000
_cell.angle_alpha   90.00
_cell.angle_beta   90.00
_cell.angle_gamma   90.00
#
_symmetry.space_group_name_H-M   'P 1'
#
loop_
_entity.id
_entity.type
_entity.pdbx_description
1 polymer ?
#
loop_
_entity_poly.entity_id
_entity_poly.type
_entity_poly.pdbx_seq_one_letter_code
_entity_poly.pdbx_strand_id
1 'polypeptide(L)'
;MRTTWFFSSTSCVLAEFKEDHPFTKLVPCLDGVHTDDYFSIVPYQKGSLLLYFLEQKYGKPAMLRWLRAYLDHFQRRSLSTRSWLDFLCKQLGTDILGEVNWNEWLYKTGAIPWVPTFSRKLSTVCDSVVSAITKDVLTNDPSAADFVGSTYEGLVPLQRQLFLQRLLERVPIHHDNLRVLDEMLQISQSKNSEIRYRLVELTATLYLLFLFGGRRSGKFPANLSVCP
;
A
#
# COMPACT_ATOMS: atom_id res chain seq x y z
N MET A 1 -5.14 18.80 -2.22
CA MET A 1 -3.88 18.03 -2.12
C MET A 1 -4.12 16.83 -1.20
N ARG A 2 -4.46 15.67 -1.76
CA ARG A 2 -4.53 14.39 -1.03
C ARG A 2 -3.25 13.64 -1.38
N THR A 3 -2.30 13.59 -0.45
CA THR A 3 -1.10 12.76 -0.55
C THR A 3 -1.49 11.38 -0.05
N THR A 4 -1.74 10.44 -0.96
CA THR A 4 -2.16 9.11 -0.56
C THR A 4 -1.15 8.05 -1.01
N TRP A 5 -1.01 7.06 -0.13
CA TRP A 5 -0.52 5.71 -0.40
C TRP A 5 0.97 5.41 -0.54
N PHE A 6 1.84 6.10 0.22
CA PHE A 6 3.00 5.41 0.81
C PHE A 6 3.13 5.81 2.29
N PHE A 7 2.72 4.91 3.18
CA PHE A 7 2.93 4.96 4.65
C PHE A 7 2.48 6.25 5.38
N SER A 8 1.19 6.59 5.34
CA SER A 8 0.57 7.34 6.44
C SER A 8 -0.23 6.35 7.28
N SER A 9 0.03 6.26 8.59
CA SER A 9 -0.60 5.31 9.53
C SER A 9 -2.12 5.31 9.51
N THR A 10 -2.72 6.44 9.16
CA THR A 10 -4.17 6.65 9.16
C THR A 10 -4.82 6.23 7.85
N SER A 11 -4.14 6.32 6.70
CA SER A 11 -4.82 6.10 5.41
C SER A 11 -5.22 4.63 5.17
N CYS A 12 -4.39 3.67 5.60
CA CYS A 12 -4.64 2.23 5.34
C CYS A 12 -5.81 1.67 6.12
N VAL A 13 -5.96 2.08 7.39
CA VAL A 13 -7.05 1.63 8.25
C VAL A 13 -8.38 2.27 7.82
N LEU A 14 -8.31 3.54 7.38
CA LEU A 14 -9.48 4.32 6.99
C LEU A 14 -10.05 4.00 5.60
N ALA A 15 -9.34 3.22 4.79
CA ALA A 15 -9.84 2.80 3.48
C ALA A 15 -10.89 1.70 3.57
N GLU A 16 -10.80 0.83 4.58
CA GLU A 16 -11.73 -0.28 4.78
C GLU A 16 -12.76 0.01 5.88
N PHE A 17 -12.36 0.69 6.95
CA PHE A 17 -13.22 0.96 8.09
C PHE A 17 -13.15 2.40 8.58
N LYS A 18 -14.19 2.89 9.25
CA LYS A 18 -14.10 4.15 10.00
C LYS A 18 -13.14 4.01 11.18
N GLU A 19 -12.57 5.14 11.61
CA GLU A 19 -11.54 5.17 12.66
C GLU A 19 -11.98 4.52 13.98
N ASP A 20 -13.26 4.65 14.31
CA ASP A 20 -13.89 4.14 15.52
C ASP A 20 -14.37 2.68 15.40
N HIS A 21 -14.23 2.07 14.22
CA HIS A 21 -14.73 0.72 13.98
C HIS A 21 -13.95 -0.33 14.80
N PRO A 22 -14.62 -1.29 15.45
CA PRO A 22 -13.96 -2.26 16.33
C PRO A 22 -12.93 -3.15 15.62
N PHE A 23 -13.07 -3.38 14.31
CA PHE A 23 -12.12 -4.19 13.52
C PHE A 23 -10.82 -3.46 13.18
N THR A 24 -10.68 -2.20 13.59
CA THR A 24 -9.40 -1.46 13.52
C THR A 24 -8.47 -1.77 14.72
N LYS A 25 -8.96 -2.53 15.71
CA LYS A 25 -8.15 -3.05 16.81
C LYS A 25 -7.25 -4.18 16.28
N LEU A 26 -6.04 -4.29 16.82
CA LEU A 26 -5.16 -5.43 16.50
C LEU A 26 -5.66 -6.73 17.16
N VAL A 27 -6.28 -6.61 18.33
CA VAL A 27 -6.95 -7.71 19.04
C VAL A 27 -8.42 -7.33 19.24
N PRO A 28 -9.30 -7.59 18.26
CA PRO A 28 -10.74 -7.34 18.39
C PRO A 28 -11.43 -8.42 19.23
N CYS A 29 -12.65 -8.13 19.65
CA CYS A 29 -13.61 -9.13 20.12
C CYS A 29 -14.41 -9.61 18.90
N LEU A 30 -14.46 -10.92 18.68
CA LEU A 30 -15.12 -11.55 17.53
C LEU A 30 -16.32 -12.40 17.95
N ASP A 31 -16.84 -12.20 19.16
CA ASP A 31 -18.00 -12.93 19.66
C ASP A 31 -19.22 -12.61 18.80
N GLY A 32 -19.78 -13.63 18.14
CA GLY A 32 -20.91 -13.47 17.22
C GLY A 32 -20.57 -12.81 15.87
N VAL A 33 -19.28 -12.66 15.54
CA VAL A 33 -18.80 -12.11 14.26
C VAL A 33 -18.41 -13.24 13.32
N HIS A 34 -18.89 -13.21 12.07
CA HIS A 34 -18.44 -14.15 11.06
C HIS A 34 -16.99 -13.86 10.67
N THR A 35 -16.17 -14.88 10.46
CA THR A 35 -14.72 -14.70 10.24
C THR A 35 -14.40 -13.85 9.01
N ASP A 36 -15.20 -13.97 7.97
CA ASP A 36 -15.02 -13.23 6.72
C ASP A 36 -15.32 -11.74 6.87
N ASP A 37 -16.16 -11.35 7.84
CA ASP A 37 -16.50 -9.93 8.10
C ASP A 37 -15.34 -9.18 8.77
N TYR A 38 -14.42 -9.91 9.41
CA TYR A 38 -13.26 -9.35 10.08
C TYR A 38 -12.00 -9.31 9.19
N PHE A 39 -11.96 -10.11 8.13
CA PHE A 39 -10.78 -10.18 7.26
C PHE A 39 -10.46 -8.80 6.66
N SER A 40 -9.23 -8.32 6.91
CA SER A 40 -8.82 -6.96 6.56
C SER A 40 -7.30 -6.79 6.55
N ILE A 41 -6.83 -5.64 6.06
CA ILE A 41 -5.41 -5.30 6.04
C ILE A 41 -4.86 -4.89 7.43
N VAL A 42 -5.76 -4.57 8.37
CA VAL A 42 -5.43 -4.06 9.71
C VAL A 42 -4.44 -4.96 10.48
N PRO A 43 -4.69 -6.26 10.70
CA PRO A 43 -3.76 -7.11 11.46
C PRO A 43 -2.37 -7.21 10.81
N TYR A 44 -2.29 -7.16 9.47
CA TYR A 44 -1.02 -7.18 8.75
C TYR A 44 -0.23 -5.89 8.94
N GLN A 45 -0.86 -4.73 8.77
CA GLN A 45 -0.19 -3.43 8.88
C GLN A 45 0.13 -3.07 10.33
N LYS A 46 -0.87 -3.12 11.22
CA LYS A 46 -0.69 -2.75 12.63
C LYS A 46 0.21 -3.75 13.36
N GLY A 47 0.09 -5.04 13.05
CA GLY A 47 0.95 -6.09 13.61
C GLY A 47 2.41 -5.98 13.15
N SER A 48 2.66 -5.79 11.85
CA SER A 48 4.03 -5.60 11.35
C SER A 48 4.68 -4.33 11.90
N LEU A 49 3.93 -3.23 12.01
CA LEU A 49 4.42 -1.98 12.61
C LEU A 49 4.71 -2.11 14.10
N LEU A 50 3.92 -2.89 14.86
CA LEU A 50 4.24 -3.20 16.26
C LEU A 50 5.58 -3.94 16.37
N LEU A 51 5.79 -4.98 15.56
CA LEU A 51 7.05 -5.73 15.57
C LEU A 51 8.23 -4.85 15.14
N TYR A 52 8.03 -3.97 14.16
CA TYR A 52 9.06 -3.03 13.72
C TYR A 52 9.36 -1.95 14.76
N PHE A 53 8.34 -1.44 15.46
CA PHE A 53 8.49 -0.55 16.61
C PHE A 53 9.36 -1.18 17.69
N LEU A 54 9.08 -2.44 18.04
CA LEU A 54 9.88 -3.19 19.02
C LEU A 54 11.33 -3.39 18.52
N GLU A 55 11.53 -3.64 17.21
CA GLU A 55 12.87 -3.70 16.62
C GLU A 55 13.63 -2.38 16.73
N GLN A 56 12.98 -1.25 16.47
CA GLN A 56 13.61 0.07 16.63
C GLN A 56 13.94 0.37 18.09
N LYS A 57 13.10 -0.06 19.03
CA LYS A 57 13.26 0.21 20.46
C LYS A 57 14.33 -0.67 21.12
N TYR A 58 14.31 -1.98 20.85
CA TYR A 58 15.18 -2.97 21.52
C TYR A 58 16.36 -3.43 20.66
N GLY A 59 16.38 -3.05 19.38
CA GLY A 59 17.41 -3.40 18.44
C GLY A 59 17.18 -4.75 17.75
N LYS A 60 17.54 -4.79 16.46
CA LYS A 60 17.45 -5.98 15.61
C LYS A 60 18.08 -7.24 16.20
N PRO A 61 19.29 -7.22 16.81
CA PRO A 61 19.85 -8.43 17.39
C PRO A 61 18.99 -9.03 18.51
N ALA A 62 18.39 -8.20 19.37
CA ALA A 62 17.52 -8.66 20.45
C ALA A 62 16.22 -9.25 19.89
N MET A 63 15.57 -8.56 18.95
CA MET A 63 14.34 -9.04 18.32
C MET A 63 14.54 -10.33 17.52
N LEU A 64 15.66 -10.49 16.82
CA LEU A 64 15.95 -11.74 16.10
C LEU A 64 16.23 -12.91 17.04
N ARG A 65 16.90 -12.67 18.18
CA ARG A 65 17.07 -13.70 19.23
C ARG A 65 15.72 -14.12 19.80
N TRP A 66 14.88 -13.13 20.15
CA TRP A 66 13.53 -13.39 20.64
C TRP A 66 12.69 -14.16 19.61
N LEU A 67 12.74 -13.80 18.32
CA LEU A 67 11.99 -14.46 17.26
C LEU A 67 12.37 -15.93 17.12
N ARG A 68 13.67 -16.26 17.19
CA ARG A 68 14.13 -17.66 17.17
C ARG A 68 13.60 -18.42 18.38
N ALA A 69 13.78 -17.87 19.59
CA ALA A 69 13.28 -18.48 20.80
C ALA A 69 11.74 -18.64 20.79
N TYR A 70 11.02 -17.69 20.22
CA TYR A 70 9.56 -17.73 20.04
C TYR A 70 9.14 -18.90 19.15
N LEU A 71 9.78 -19.05 17.98
CA LEU A 71 9.49 -20.16 17.07
C LEU A 71 9.82 -21.51 17.71
N ASP A 72 10.96 -21.64 18.39
CA ASP A 72 11.37 -22.88 19.05
C ASP A 72 10.44 -23.27 20.22
N HIS A 73 9.96 -22.27 20.98
CA HIS A 73 9.11 -22.50 22.15
C HIS A 73 7.66 -22.83 21.78
N PHE A 74 7.12 -22.18 20.75
CA PHE A 74 5.73 -22.30 20.32
C PHE A 74 5.52 -23.18 19.09
N GLN A 75 6.56 -23.80 18.54
CA GLN A 75 6.41 -24.76 17.44
C GLN A 75 5.34 -25.81 17.77
N ARG A 76 4.45 -26.05 16.81
CA ARG A 76 3.34 -27.03 16.92
C ARG A 76 2.35 -26.74 18.05
N ARG A 77 2.22 -25.47 18.47
CA ARG A 77 1.24 -25.01 19.47
C ARG A 77 0.38 -23.90 18.89
N SER A 78 -0.82 -23.75 19.45
CA SER A 78 -1.64 -22.55 19.28
C SER A 78 -1.36 -21.59 20.43
N LEU A 79 -1.44 -20.28 20.18
CA LEU A 79 -1.14 -19.27 21.19
C LEU A 79 -2.16 -18.13 21.19
N SER A 80 -2.29 -17.48 22.34
CA SER A 80 -3.01 -16.23 22.50
C SER A 80 -2.05 -15.04 22.49
N THR A 81 -2.56 -13.83 22.22
CA THR A 81 -1.77 -12.59 22.34
C THR A 81 -1.22 -12.38 23.75
N ARG A 82 -1.94 -12.83 24.78
CA ARG A 82 -1.45 -12.78 26.17
C ARG A 82 -0.22 -13.67 26.35
N SER A 83 -0.28 -14.91 25.88
CA SER A 83 0.87 -15.83 25.94
C SER A 83 2.07 -15.31 25.14
N TRP A 84 1.81 -14.64 24.00
CA TRP A 84 2.83 -13.96 23.22
C TRP A 84 3.51 -12.83 24.00
N LEU A 85 2.72 -11.97 24.66
CA LEU A 85 3.22 -10.85 25.45
C LEU A 85 4.02 -11.33 26.67
N ASP A 86 3.51 -12.35 27.39
CA ASP A 86 4.20 -12.95 28.52
C ASP A 86 5.57 -13.50 28.11
N PHE A 87 5.65 -14.15 26.94
CA PHE A 87 6.90 -14.67 26.40
C PHE A 87 7.87 -13.55 25.99
N LEU A 88 7.36 -12.49 25.36
CA LEU A 88 8.14 -11.31 25.02
C LEU A 88 8.78 -10.67 26.28
N CYS A 89 7.99 -10.49 27.35
CA CYS A 89 8.47 -9.96 28.63
C CYS A 89 9.54 -10.84 29.27
N LYS A 90 9.35 -12.17 29.23
CA LYS A 90 10.35 -13.13 29.76
C LYS A 90 11.69 -13.05 29.04
N GLN A 91 11.71 -12.70 27.75
CA GLN A 91 12.92 -12.70 26.93
C GLN A 91 13.60 -11.32 26.84
N LEU A 92 12.82 -10.24 26.81
CA LEU A 92 13.35 -8.87 26.67
C LEU A 92 13.42 -8.10 27.99
N GLY A 93 12.81 -8.62 29.07
CA GLY A 93 12.76 -7.97 30.39
C GLY A 93 11.35 -7.47 30.73
N THR A 94 11.07 -7.33 32.04
CA THR A 94 9.76 -6.90 32.55
C THR A 94 9.47 -5.43 32.29
N ASP A 95 10.51 -4.61 32.09
CA ASP A 95 10.40 -3.16 31.88
C ASP A 95 9.58 -2.82 30.62
N ILE A 96 9.53 -3.75 29.64
CA ILE A 96 8.73 -3.63 28.43
C ILE A 96 7.24 -3.36 28.71
N LEU A 97 6.71 -3.83 29.85
CA LEU A 97 5.32 -3.60 30.25
C LEU A 97 5.04 -2.14 30.61
N GLY A 98 6.04 -1.42 31.12
CA GLY A 98 5.94 0.02 31.42
C GLY A 98 6.37 0.92 30.26
N GLU A 99 7.24 0.41 29.38
CA GLU A 99 7.83 1.21 28.30
C GLU A 99 7.02 1.28 27.00
N VAL A 100 6.04 0.38 26.84
CA VAL A 100 5.20 0.26 25.65
C VAL A 100 3.75 0.42 26.07
N ASN A 101 3.02 1.29 25.39
CA ASN A 101 1.58 1.43 25.62
C ASN A 101 0.82 0.29 24.92
N TRP A 102 0.79 -0.88 25.54
CA TRP A 102 0.16 -2.08 25.01
C TRP A 102 -1.34 -1.92 24.74
N ASN A 103 -2.02 -1.09 25.53
CA ASN A 103 -3.44 -0.83 25.33
C ASN A 103 -3.70 -0.08 24.01
N GLU A 104 -2.87 0.92 23.69
CA GLU A 104 -2.93 1.63 22.42
C GLU A 104 -2.63 0.72 21.22
N TRP A 105 -1.65 -0.17 21.34
CA TRP A 105 -1.30 -1.09 20.27
C TRP A 105 -2.33 -2.19 20.05
N LEU A 106 -2.81 -2.83 21.11
CA LEU A 106 -3.60 -4.05 21.01
C LEU A 106 -5.10 -3.77 20.92
N TYR A 107 -5.61 -2.80 21.70
CA TYR A 107 -7.04 -2.72 22.00
C TYR A 107 -7.71 -1.40 21.59
N LYS A 108 -6.94 -0.37 21.22
CA LYS A 108 -7.48 0.89 20.69
C LYS A 108 -7.77 0.79 19.20
N THR A 109 -8.89 1.39 18.82
CA THR A 109 -9.31 1.59 17.43
C THR A 109 -8.49 2.72 16.78
N GLY A 110 -8.54 2.79 15.46
CA GLY A 110 -8.06 3.95 14.72
C GLY A 110 -6.56 3.97 14.50
N ALA A 111 -5.98 5.17 14.64
CA ALA A 111 -4.61 5.47 14.24
C ALA A 111 -3.56 4.55 14.89
N ILE A 112 -2.52 4.23 14.12
CA ILE A 112 -1.39 3.44 14.60
C ILE A 112 -0.53 4.35 15.50
N PRO A 113 -0.18 3.92 16.74
CA PRO A 113 0.48 4.79 17.72
C PRO A 113 1.85 5.33 17.30
N TRP A 114 2.53 4.61 16.41
CA TRP A 114 3.85 4.97 15.91
C TRP A 114 4.03 4.52 14.47
N VAL A 115 4.71 5.34 13.69
CA VAL A 115 5.18 5.02 12.34
C VAL A 115 6.64 5.40 12.19
N PRO A 116 7.43 4.57 11.49
CA PRO A 116 8.82 4.90 11.21
C PRO A 116 8.94 6.03 10.20
N THR A 117 10.04 6.77 10.30
CA THR A 117 10.41 7.77 9.30
C THR A 117 11.03 7.08 8.08
N PHE A 118 10.35 7.15 6.93
CA PHE A 118 10.85 6.55 5.69
C PHE A 118 11.55 7.57 4.79
N SER A 119 12.63 7.13 4.14
CA SER A 119 13.23 7.85 3.02
C SER A 119 12.36 7.72 1.78
N ARG A 120 12.02 8.85 1.14
CA ARG A 120 11.22 8.86 -0.09
C ARG A 120 12.02 8.63 -1.37
N LYS A 121 13.34 8.39 -1.31
CA LYS A 121 14.23 8.30 -2.49
C LYS A 121 13.71 7.38 -3.60
N LEU A 122 13.19 6.20 -3.25
CA LEU A 122 12.67 5.25 -4.24
C LEU A 122 11.33 5.70 -4.84
N SER A 123 10.55 6.46 -4.08
CA SER A 123 9.24 6.94 -4.50
C SER A 123 9.33 8.24 -5.31
N THR A 124 10.31 9.12 -5.06
CA THR A 124 10.43 10.40 -5.75
C THR A 124 10.61 10.26 -7.26
N VAL A 125 11.21 9.15 -7.71
CA VAL A 125 11.32 8.82 -9.15
C VAL A 125 9.93 8.56 -9.76
N CYS A 126 9.03 7.92 -9.02
CA CYS A 126 7.65 7.73 -9.48
C CYS A 126 6.92 9.08 -9.55
N ASP A 127 7.15 9.98 -8.59
CA ASP A 127 6.56 11.33 -8.61
C ASP A 127 6.99 12.14 -9.83
N SER A 128 8.27 12.07 -10.23
CA SER A 128 8.77 12.79 -11.40
C SER A 128 8.15 12.28 -12.70
N VAL A 129 8.00 10.97 -12.86
CA VAL A 129 7.38 10.37 -14.05
C VAL A 129 5.90 10.74 -14.12
N VAL A 130 5.17 10.63 -13.01
CA VAL A 130 3.76 11.04 -12.95
C VAL A 130 3.60 12.54 -13.23
N SER A 131 4.50 13.38 -12.73
CA SER A 131 4.47 14.81 -13.00
C SER A 131 4.70 15.13 -14.48
N ALA A 132 5.58 14.40 -15.16
CA ALA A 132 5.83 14.59 -16.60
C ALA A 132 4.58 14.24 -17.43
N ILE A 133 3.90 13.13 -17.10
CA ILE A 133 2.69 12.67 -17.79
C ILE A 133 1.50 13.61 -17.57
N THR A 134 1.39 14.21 -16.38
CA THR A 134 0.22 15.01 -15.99
C THR A 134 0.32 16.48 -16.37
N LYS A 135 1.52 16.96 -16.77
CA LYS A 135 1.76 18.36 -17.09
C LYS A 135 1.20 18.75 -18.46
N ASP A 136 1.50 17.98 -19.50
CA ASP A 136 1.14 18.27 -20.89
C ASP A 136 0.91 16.97 -21.69
N VAL A 137 0.43 17.11 -22.93
CA VAL A 137 0.24 15.96 -23.83
C VAL A 137 1.60 15.48 -24.34
N LEU A 138 1.94 14.21 -24.06
CA LEU A 138 3.23 13.60 -24.37
C LEU A 138 3.56 13.60 -25.87
N THR A 139 2.55 13.56 -26.75
CA THR A 139 2.76 13.62 -28.20
C THR A 139 3.38 14.93 -28.67
N ASN A 140 3.24 16.00 -27.88
CA ASN A 140 3.75 17.33 -28.21
C ASN A 140 5.13 17.60 -27.61
N ASP A 141 5.63 16.69 -26.76
CA ASP A 141 6.93 16.81 -26.09
C ASP A 141 7.70 15.47 -26.15
N PRO A 142 8.45 15.24 -27.24
CA PRO A 142 9.26 14.03 -27.41
C PRO A 142 10.27 13.83 -26.29
N SER A 143 10.83 14.92 -25.74
CA SER A 143 11.79 14.83 -24.64
C SER A 143 11.14 14.32 -23.36
N ALA A 144 9.91 14.74 -23.08
CA ALA A 144 9.14 14.19 -21.95
C ALA A 144 8.75 12.72 -22.18
N ALA A 145 8.38 12.34 -23.40
CA ALA A 145 8.08 10.95 -23.74
C ALA A 145 9.31 10.05 -23.53
N ASP A 146 10.47 10.44 -24.07
CA ASP A 146 11.73 9.70 -23.92
C ASP A 146 12.15 9.57 -22.44
N PHE A 147 11.99 10.64 -21.65
CA PHE A 147 12.25 10.62 -20.21
C PHE A 147 11.33 9.63 -19.49
N VAL A 148 10.02 9.63 -19.79
CA VAL A 148 9.06 8.70 -19.18
C VAL A 148 9.38 7.25 -19.54
N GLY A 149 9.65 6.96 -20.82
CA GLY A 149 10.01 5.62 -21.31
C GLY A 149 11.26 5.07 -20.62
N SER A 150 12.38 5.80 -20.75
CA SER A 150 13.66 5.39 -20.16
C SER A 150 13.61 5.25 -18.63
N THR A 151 12.90 6.15 -17.95
CA THR A 151 12.75 6.06 -16.49
C THR A 151 11.91 4.85 -16.10
N TYR A 152 10.80 4.60 -16.80
CA TYR A 152 9.92 3.45 -16.52
C TYR A 152 10.61 2.11 -16.72
N GLU A 153 11.45 1.97 -17.76
CA GLU A 153 12.24 0.76 -17.99
C GLU A 153 13.14 0.42 -16.79
N GLY A 154 13.76 1.45 -16.19
CA GLY A 154 14.59 1.31 -15.00
C GLY A 154 13.82 1.06 -13.69
N LEU A 155 12.49 1.20 -13.66
CA LEU A 155 11.70 0.97 -12.45
C LEU A 155 11.57 -0.53 -12.16
N VAL A 156 11.82 -0.90 -10.90
CA VAL A 156 11.51 -2.26 -10.42
C VAL A 156 9.99 -2.47 -10.32
N PRO A 157 9.48 -3.73 -10.28
CA PRO A 157 8.04 -3.99 -10.32
C PRO A 157 7.21 -3.23 -9.28
N LEU A 158 7.70 -3.11 -8.04
CA LEU A 158 7.01 -2.37 -6.98
C LEU A 158 6.94 -0.86 -7.27
N GLN A 159 7.97 -0.29 -7.90
CA GLN A 159 7.94 1.11 -8.34
C GLN A 159 6.97 1.30 -9.51
N ARG A 160 6.84 0.32 -10.42
CA ARG A 160 5.84 0.36 -11.51
C ARG A 160 4.41 0.33 -10.96
N GLN A 161 4.15 -0.50 -9.94
CA GLN A 161 2.87 -0.51 -9.23
C GLN A 161 2.57 0.85 -8.57
N LEU A 162 3.55 1.42 -7.84
CA LEU A 162 3.43 2.74 -7.23
C LEU A 162 3.20 3.83 -8.27
N PHE A 163 3.93 3.78 -9.38
CA PHE A 163 3.76 4.71 -10.50
C PHE A 163 2.32 4.71 -11.02
N LEU A 164 1.76 3.53 -11.32
CA LEU A 164 0.37 3.41 -11.79
C LEU A 164 -0.64 3.88 -10.74
N GLN A 165 -0.41 3.55 -9.47
CA GLN A 165 -1.25 4.01 -8.39
C GLN A 165 -1.26 5.54 -8.26
N ARG A 166 -0.08 6.18 -8.32
CA ARG A 166 0.00 7.64 -8.29
C ARG A 166 -0.60 8.29 -9.53
N LEU A 167 -0.50 7.64 -10.68
CA LEU A 167 -1.14 8.13 -11.89
C LEU A 167 -2.67 8.10 -11.75
N LEU A 168 -3.23 7.04 -11.16
CA LEU A 168 -4.65 6.92 -10.83
C LEU A 168 -5.12 8.06 -9.91
N GLU A 169 -4.32 8.47 -8.93
CA GLU A 169 -4.64 9.60 -8.04
C GLU A 169 -4.65 10.96 -8.75
N ARG A 170 -4.08 11.06 -9.95
CA ARG A 170 -4.04 12.30 -10.75
C ARG A 170 -5.09 12.35 -11.86
N VAL A 171 -5.97 11.34 -11.92
CA VAL A 171 -7.11 11.34 -12.85
C VAL A 171 -8.02 12.56 -12.56
N PRO A 172 -8.53 13.26 -13.61
CA PRO A 172 -8.40 12.95 -15.03
C PRO A 172 -7.04 13.32 -15.63
N ILE A 173 -6.54 12.44 -16.51
CA ILE A 173 -5.34 12.66 -17.33
C ILE A 173 -5.73 12.75 -18.81
N HIS A 174 -4.89 13.35 -19.64
CA HIS A 174 -5.13 13.45 -21.09
C HIS A 174 -5.24 12.06 -21.73
N HIS A 175 -6.32 11.82 -22.49
CA HIS A 175 -6.56 10.52 -23.13
C HIS A 175 -5.47 10.12 -24.13
N ASP A 176 -4.90 11.09 -24.86
CA ASP A 176 -3.78 10.81 -25.78
C ASP A 176 -2.55 10.26 -25.04
N ASN A 177 -2.34 10.69 -23.78
CA ASN A 177 -1.24 10.18 -22.98
C ASN A 177 -1.44 8.71 -22.61
N LEU A 178 -2.67 8.23 -22.38
CA LEU A 178 -2.90 6.80 -22.09
C LEU A 178 -2.48 5.89 -23.24
N ARG A 179 -2.83 6.27 -24.46
CA ARG A 179 -2.49 5.51 -25.66
C ARG A 179 -0.98 5.50 -25.87
N VAL A 180 -0.35 6.68 -25.78
CA VAL A 180 1.12 6.81 -25.85
C VAL A 180 1.78 5.98 -24.76
N LEU A 181 1.23 5.96 -23.54
CA LEU A 181 1.78 5.18 -22.44
C LEU A 181 1.65 3.68 -22.67
N ASP A 182 0.53 3.15 -23.17
CA ASP A 182 0.44 1.72 -23.43
C ASP A 182 1.30 1.28 -24.61
N GLU A 183 1.35 2.08 -25.69
CA GLU A 183 2.23 1.83 -26.84
C GLU A 183 3.71 1.87 -26.45
N MET A 184 4.11 2.86 -25.65
CA MET A 184 5.51 3.05 -25.24
C MET A 184 5.95 2.09 -24.13
N LEU A 185 5.10 1.87 -23.12
CA LEU A 185 5.46 1.14 -21.91
C LEU A 185 5.02 -0.33 -21.93
N GLN A 186 4.22 -0.74 -22.92
CA GLN A 186 3.71 -2.10 -23.12
C GLN A 186 3.12 -2.71 -21.83
N ILE A 187 2.42 -1.89 -21.05
CA ILE A 187 1.92 -2.27 -19.71
C ILE A 187 0.84 -3.35 -19.86
N SER A 188 0.01 -3.27 -20.90
CA SER A 188 -1.01 -4.27 -21.24
C SER A 188 -0.43 -5.67 -21.48
N GLN A 189 0.83 -5.76 -21.93
CA GLN A 189 1.54 -7.03 -22.19
C GLN A 189 2.27 -7.60 -20.96
N SER A 190 2.26 -6.89 -19.83
CA SER A 190 2.94 -7.33 -18.61
C SER A 190 2.34 -8.63 -18.07
N LYS A 191 3.18 -9.63 -17.76
CA LYS A 191 2.75 -10.87 -17.09
C LYS A 191 2.46 -10.69 -15.60
N ASN A 192 2.76 -9.52 -15.03
CA ASN A 192 2.56 -9.23 -13.60
C ASN A 192 1.09 -8.83 -13.35
N SER A 193 0.38 -9.63 -12.57
CA SER A 193 -1.05 -9.44 -12.28
C SER A 193 -1.35 -8.12 -11.57
N GLU A 194 -0.51 -7.68 -10.64
CA GLU A 194 -0.68 -6.41 -9.92
C GLU A 194 -0.55 -5.20 -10.86
N ILE A 195 0.42 -5.25 -11.79
CA ILE A 195 0.61 -4.19 -12.80
C ILE A 195 -0.63 -4.14 -13.71
N ARG A 196 -1.10 -5.30 -14.19
CA ARG A 196 -2.30 -5.38 -15.02
C ARG A 196 -3.55 -4.90 -14.28
N TYR A 197 -3.72 -5.28 -13.01
CA TYR A 197 -4.83 -4.85 -12.18
C TYR A 197 -4.87 -3.31 -12.10
N ARG A 198 -3.74 -2.67 -11.79
CA ARG A 198 -3.68 -1.19 -11.68
C ARG A 198 -3.92 -0.50 -13.03
N LEU A 199 -3.49 -1.10 -14.13
CA LEU A 199 -3.82 -0.60 -15.47
C LEU A 199 -5.33 -0.68 -15.76
N VAL A 200 -5.97 -1.80 -15.43
CA VAL A 200 -7.42 -1.97 -15.60
C VAL A 200 -8.18 -0.96 -14.74
N GLU A 201 -7.76 -0.76 -13.49
CA GLU A 201 -8.35 0.23 -12.59
C GLU A 201 -8.25 1.66 -13.17
N LEU A 202 -7.07 2.04 -13.68
CA LEU A 202 -6.84 3.34 -14.33
C LEU A 202 -7.71 3.54 -15.57
N THR A 203 -7.72 2.56 -16.47
CA THR A 203 -8.46 2.63 -17.73
C THR A 203 -9.98 2.63 -17.50
N ALA A 204 -10.48 1.80 -16.57
CA ALA A 204 -11.88 1.77 -16.19
C ALA A 204 -12.34 3.10 -15.57
N THR A 205 -11.53 3.69 -14.66
CA THR A 205 -11.83 4.98 -14.04
C THR A 205 -11.92 6.10 -15.09
N LEU A 206 -11.00 6.13 -16.04
CA LEU A 206 -11.00 7.11 -17.13
C LEU A 206 -12.16 6.91 -18.10
N TYR A 207 -12.53 5.66 -18.38
CA TYR A 207 -13.70 5.34 -19.21
C TYR A 207 -15.01 5.78 -18.55
N LEU A 208 -15.19 5.52 -17.25
CA LEU A 208 -16.37 5.95 -16.49
C LEU A 208 -16.47 7.49 -16.45
N LEU A 209 -15.36 8.18 -16.24
CA LEU A 209 -15.33 9.65 -16.30
C LEU A 209 -15.68 10.18 -17.69
N PHE A 210 -15.28 9.51 -18.78
CA PHE A 210 -15.68 9.91 -20.12
C PHE A 210 -17.19 9.73 -20.35
N LEU A 211 -17.76 8.59 -19.94
CA LEU A 211 -19.17 8.28 -20.13
C LEU A 211 -20.09 9.20 -19.31
N PHE A 212 -19.74 9.47 -18.06
CA PHE A 212 -20.59 10.19 -17.11
C PHE A 212 -20.18 11.66 -16.86
N GLY A 213 -18.97 12.06 -17.27
CA GLY A 213 -18.39 13.38 -16.97
C GLY A 213 -18.74 14.51 -17.95
N GLY A 214 -19.50 14.23 -19.01
CA GLY A 214 -20.02 15.26 -19.91
C GLY A 214 -19.04 15.74 -21.00
N ARG A 215 -19.42 15.51 -22.26
CA ARG A 215 -18.90 16.03 -23.54
C ARG A 215 -17.51 16.73 -23.51
N ARG A 216 -16.46 15.99 -23.91
CA ARG A 216 -15.43 16.51 -24.85
C ARG A 216 -15.06 15.42 -25.86
N SER A 217 -14.84 15.87 -27.09
CA SER A 217 -14.83 15.15 -28.37
C SER A 217 -13.62 14.21 -28.57
N GLY A 218 -13.54 13.12 -27.82
CA GLY A 218 -12.58 12.03 -28.10
C GLY A 218 -13.31 10.74 -28.45
N LYS A 219 -13.15 10.22 -29.68
CA LYS A 219 -13.62 8.88 -30.03
C LYS A 219 -12.72 7.84 -29.34
N PHE A 220 -13.31 6.86 -28.66
CA PHE A 220 -12.59 5.71 -28.11
C PHE A 220 -12.11 4.80 -29.26
N PRO A 221 -10.83 4.38 -29.31
CA PRO A 221 -10.41 3.33 -30.23
C PRO A 221 -10.93 1.98 -29.73
N ALA A 222 -11.59 1.23 -30.60
CA ALA A 222 -12.26 -0.05 -30.30
C ALA A 222 -11.30 -1.22 -29.97
N ASN A 223 -10.00 -0.98 -29.77
CA ASN A 223 -8.98 -2.03 -29.74
C ASN A 223 -8.39 -2.34 -28.35
N LEU A 224 -8.91 -1.79 -27.26
CA LEU A 224 -8.64 -2.32 -25.92
C LEU A 224 -9.57 -3.51 -25.66
N SER A 225 -9.41 -4.57 -26.46
CA SER A 225 -10.02 -5.86 -26.14
C SER A 225 -9.34 -6.38 -24.87
N VAL A 226 -10.07 -6.33 -23.77
CA VAL A 226 -9.82 -7.20 -22.62
C VAL A 226 -9.97 -8.62 -23.15
N CYS A 227 -8.86 -9.24 -23.57
CA CYS A 227 -8.88 -10.66 -23.88
C CYS A 227 -9.22 -11.43 -22.60
N PRO A 228 -10.06 -12.49 -22.71
CA PRO A 228 -10.61 -13.23 -21.57
C PRO A 228 -9.55 -13.88 -20.69
#